data_AF-A0A3G9D2W9-F1
#
_entry.id   AF-A0A3G9D2W9-F1
#
_cell.length_a   1.000
_cell.length_b   1.000
_cell.length_c   1.000
_cell.angle_alpha   90.00
_cell.angle_beta   90.00
_cell.angle_gamma   90.00
#
_symmetry.space_group_name_H-M   'P 1'
#
loop_
_entity.id
_entity.type
_entity.pdbx_description
1 polymer ?
#
loop_
_entity_poly.entity_id
_entity_poly.type
_entity_poly.pdbx_seq_one_letter_code
_entity_poly.pdbx_strand_id
1 'polypeptide(L)'
;MDIRFIYYVYLRCLLMDRLPKTFKDIVDRQKDLKVLSFFLVYINKRMGELQAEIKEEKSMIPVKVRKRLGIKENMKIDGLTITKEKVNCGKPNCKRCPHGPYYYAYKQVNGKLKRLYIGRKLPEALKPYYREKG
;
A
#
# COMPACT_ATOMS: atom_id res chain seq x y z
N MET A 1 -3.82 -20.59 35.64
CA MET A 1 -3.85 -20.83 34.17
C MET A 1 -2.42 -20.83 33.69
N ASP A 2 -1.94 -21.92 33.10
CA ASP A 2 -0.54 -22.05 32.66
C ASP A 2 -0.30 -21.20 31.40
N ILE A 3 0.65 -20.27 31.49
CA ILE A 3 1.04 -19.37 30.40
C ILE A 3 1.51 -20.17 29.17
N ARG A 4 2.13 -21.33 29.36
CA ARG A 4 2.56 -22.22 28.27
C ARG A 4 1.36 -22.79 27.49
N PHE A 5 0.27 -23.08 28.18
CA PHE A 5 -0.95 -23.60 27.56
C PHE A 5 -1.66 -22.53 26.72
N ILE A 6 -1.72 -21.29 27.23
CA ILE A 6 -2.28 -20.15 26.49
C ILE A 6 -1.44 -19.84 25.24
N TYR A 7 -0.11 -19.82 25.39
CA TYR A 7 0.81 -19.58 24.28
C TYR A 7 0.74 -20.66 23.20
N TYR A 8 0.59 -21.92 23.60
CA TYR A 8 0.41 -23.05 22.69
C TYR A 8 -0.91 -22.96 21.89
N VAL A 9 -2.03 -22.65 22.56
CA VAL A 9 -3.33 -22.45 21.89
C VAL A 9 -3.28 -21.24 20.95
N TYR A 10 -2.64 -20.16 21.37
CA TYR A 10 -2.45 -18.95 20.56
C TYR A 10 -1.61 -19.21 19.30
N LEU A 11 -0.48 -19.91 19.43
CA LEU A 11 0.36 -20.33 18.30
C LEU A 11 -0.41 -21.24 17.34
N ARG A 12 -1.21 -22.17 17.86
CA ARG A 12 -2.02 -23.08 17.05
C ARG A 12 -3.06 -22.33 16.20
N CYS A 13 -3.80 -21.40 16.78
CA CYS A 13 -4.79 -20.59 16.06
C CYS A 13 -4.16 -19.63 15.03
N LEU A 14 -2.95 -19.12 15.28
CA LEU A 14 -2.30 -18.15 14.36
C LEU A 14 -1.49 -18.80 13.24
N LEU A 15 -0.78 -19.89 13.52
CA LEU A 15 0.09 -20.56 12.53
C LEU A 15 -0.67 -21.60 11.71
N MET A 16 -1.62 -22.32 12.31
CA MET A 16 -2.21 -23.47 11.65
C MET A 16 -3.41 -23.15 10.77
N ASP A 17 -4.07 -22.00 10.87
CA ASP A 17 -5.24 -21.74 9.99
C ASP A 17 -4.90 -20.92 8.74
N ARG A 18 -3.75 -20.24 8.73
CA ARG A 18 -3.35 -19.36 7.61
C ARG A 18 -2.41 -20.00 6.59
N LEU A 19 -1.75 -21.10 6.94
CA LEU A 19 -0.81 -21.77 6.06
C LEU A 19 -1.53 -22.79 5.15
N PRO A 20 -1.22 -22.84 3.83
CA PRO A 20 -1.75 -23.86 2.95
C PRO A 20 -1.48 -25.27 3.49
N LYS A 21 -2.47 -26.17 3.41
CA LYS A 21 -2.34 -27.56 3.89
C LYS A 21 -1.13 -28.26 3.28
N THR A 22 -0.91 -28.08 1.97
CA THR A 22 0.23 -28.66 1.24
C THR A 22 1.57 -28.22 1.81
N PHE A 23 1.72 -26.95 2.18
CA PHE A 23 2.95 -26.43 2.78
C PHE A 23 3.20 -27.05 4.17
N LYS A 24 2.16 -27.14 5.01
CA LYS A 24 2.27 -27.81 6.31
C LYS A 24 2.67 -29.27 6.16
N ASP A 25 2.02 -29.99 5.26
CA ASP A 25 2.31 -31.40 5.00
C ASP A 25 3.77 -31.62 4.56
N ILE A 26 4.37 -30.67 3.84
CA ILE A 26 5.79 -30.72 3.45
C ILE A 26 6.71 -30.51 4.66
N VAL A 27 6.41 -29.51 5.49
CA VAL A 27 7.22 -29.16 6.65
C VAL A 27 7.12 -30.24 7.75
N ASP A 28 5.92 -30.70 8.07
CA ASP A 28 5.67 -31.67 9.15
C ASP A 28 6.25 -33.07 8.83
N ARG A 29 6.39 -33.41 7.55
CA ARG A 29 7.05 -34.67 7.12
C ARG A 29 8.56 -34.57 7.10
N GLN A 30 9.14 -33.37 7.12
CA GLN A 30 10.58 -33.19 7.04
C GLN A 30 11.22 -33.40 8.41
N LYS A 31 12.02 -34.46 8.53
CA LYS A 31 12.72 -34.82 9.77
C LYS A 31 14.19 -34.39 9.80
N ASP A 32 14.73 -33.91 8.68
CA ASP A 32 16.08 -33.39 8.61
C ASP A 32 16.12 -31.91 9.02
N LEU A 33 16.78 -31.64 10.15
CA LEU A 33 16.97 -30.31 10.70
C LEU A 33 17.70 -29.37 9.73
N LYS A 34 18.64 -29.88 8.93
CA LYS A 34 19.37 -29.06 7.95
C LYS A 34 18.45 -28.61 6.82
N VAL A 35 17.53 -29.47 6.37
CA VAL A 35 16.56 -29.07 5.34
C VAL A 35 15.60 -28.01 5.86
N LEU A 36 15.15 -28.14 7.11
CA LEU A 36 14.32 -27.11 7.76
C LEU A 36 15.07 -25.78 7.90
N SER A 37 16.36 -25.78 8.19
CA SER A 37 17.15 -24.55 8.24
C SER A 37 17.29 -23.90 6.86
N PHE A 38 17.45 -24.68 5.79
CA PHE A 38 17.42 -24.14 4.42
C PHE A 38 16.07 -23.52 4.05
N PHE A 39 14.95 -24.12 4.48
CA PHE A 39 13.62 -23.51 4.28
C PHE A 39 13.52 -22.15 4.95
N LEU A 40 14.00 -22.03 6.20
CA LEU A 40 14.02 -20.76 6.92
C LEU A 40 14.86 -19.70 6.19
N VAL A 41 16.06 -20.08 5.71
CA VAL A 41 16.92 -19.18 4.93
C VAL A 41 16.21 -18.69 3.67
N TYR A 42 15.57 -19.60 2.92
CA TYR A 42 14.83 -19.26 1.71
C TYR A 42 13.64 -18.34 1.99
N ILE A 43 12.84 -18.65 3.01
CA ILE A 43 11.68 -17.84 3.41
C ILE A 43 12.12 -16.42 3.76
N ASN A 44 13.18 -16.28 4.58
CA ASN A 44 13.72 -14.98 4.94
C ASN A 44 14.23 -14.19 3.73
N LYS A 45 14.93 -14.85 2.79
CA LYS A 45 15.35 -14.25 1.52
C LYS A 45 14.15 -13.73 0.74
N ARG A 46 13.10 -14.55 0.55
CA ARG A 46 11.90 -14.15 -0.20
C ARG A 46 11.13 -13.02 0.50
N MET A 47 11.08 -13.03 1.84
CA MET A 47 10.50 -11.93 2.62
C MET A 47 11.25 -10.63 2.35
N GLY A 48 12.59 -10.65 2.31
CA GLY A 48 13.40 -9.48 1.98
C GLY A 48 13.14 -8.95 0.56
N GLU A 49 13.08 -9.83 -0.43
CA GLU A 49 12.71 -9.46 -1.81
C GLU A 49 11.33 -8.83 -1.89
N LEU A 50 10.31 -9.45 -1.29
CA LEU A 50 8.95 -8.91 -1.25
C LEU A 50 8.89 -7.56 -0.53
N GLN A 51 9.64 -7.39 0.56
CA GLN A 51 9.72 -6.11 1.25
C GLN A 51 10.35 -5.02 0.37
N ALA A 52 11.37 -5.36 -0.41
CA ALA A 52 11.98 -4.45 -1.38
C ALA A 52 10.99 -4.09 -2.51
N GLU A 53 10.32 -5.10 -3.11
CA GLU A 53 9.27 -4.90 -4.13
C GLU A 53 8.15 -3.98 -3.60
N ILE A 54 7.64 -4.25 -2.39
CA ILE A 54 6.61 -3.42 -1.73
C ILE A 54 7.12 -2.00 -1.46
N LYS A 55 8.39 -1.84 -1.06
CA LYS A 55 9.00 -0.53 -0.79
C LYS A 55 9.15 0.26 -2.09
N GLU A 56 9.61 -0.37 -3.17
CA GLU A 56 9.72 0.23 -4.49
C GLU A 56 8.34 0.65 -5.02
N GLU A 57 7.34 -0.24 -4.96
CA GLU A 57 5.95 0.06 -5.35
C GLU A 57 5.36 1.21 -4.53
N LYS A 58 5.59 1.24 -3.20
CA LYS A 58 5.15 2.32 -2.31
C LYS A 58 5.93 3.63 -2.51
N SER A 59 7.15 3.59 -3.03
CA SER A 59 7.96 4.78 -3.30
C SER A 59 7.63 5.42 -4.65
N MET A 60 7.04 4.67 -5.57
CA MET A 60 6.64 5.18 -6.87
C MET A 60 5.30 5.91 -6.78
N ILE A 61 5.27 7.19 -7.19
CA ILE A 61 4.00 7.83 -7.52
C ILE A 61 3.31 6.97 -8.59
N PRO A 62 2.01 6.60 -8.43
CA PRO A 62 1.32 5.77 -9.40
C PRO A 62 1.51 6.31 -10.82
N VAL A 63 1.92 5.47 -11.77
CA VAL A 63 2.23 5.87 -13.16
C VAL A 63 1.07 6.66 -13.78
N LYS A 64 -0.17 6.28 -13.46
CA LYS A 64 -1.38 7.00 -13.89
C LYS A 64 -1.43 8.45 -13.37
N VAL A 65 -0.98 8.69 -12.15
CA VAL A 65 -0.87 10.02 -11.56
C VAL A 65 0.23 10.82 -12.25
N ARG A 66 1.43 10.25 -12.41
CA ARG A 66 2.54 10.90 -13.14
C ARG A 66 2.14 11.28 -14.57
N LYS A 67 1.61 10.32 -15.35
CA LYS A 67 1.21 10.52 -16.74
C LYS A 67 0.15 11.61 -16.89
N ARG A 68 -0.90 11.59 -16.06
CA ARG A 68 -1.97 12.62 -16.11
C ARG A 68 -1.49 14.00 -15.66
N LEU A 69 -0.54 14.06 -14.73
CA LEU A 69 0.13 15.29 -14.32
C LEU A 69 1.30 15.67 -15.25
N GLY A 70 1.57 14.94 -16.33
CA GLY A 70 2.68 15.25 -17.25
C GLY A 70 4.08 15.17 -16.63
N ILE A 71 4.27 14.33 -15.61
CA ILE A 71 5.56 14.11 -14.94
C ILE A 71 6.29 12.96 -15.68
N LYS A 72 7.52 13.21 -16.16
CA LYS A 72 8.37 12.18 -16.76
C LYS A 72 8.89 11.20 -15.70
N GLU A 73 9.13 9.93 -16.06
CA GLU A 73 9.43 8.83 -15.13
C GLU A 73 10.61 9.10 -14.18
N ASN A 74 11.61 9.86 -14.63
CA ASN A 74 12.82 10.19 -13.86
C ASN A 74 12.88 11.65 -13.37
N MET A 75 11.76 12.38 -13.41
CA MET A 75 11.72 13.78 -12.99
C MET A 75 11.43 13.92 -11.51
N LYS A 76 12.23 14.73 -10.80
CA LYS A 76 11.95 15.14 -9.42
C LYS A 76 10.56 15.80 -9.35
N ILE A 77 9.74 15.37 -8.39
CA ILE A 77 8.36 15.84 -8.26
C ILE A 77 8.35 17.10 -7.39
N ASP A 78 8.93 18.17 -7.93
CA ASP A 78 8.86 19.49 -7.28
C ASP A 78 7.49 20.13 -7.58
N GLY A 79 6.95 20.85 -6.59
CA GLY A 79 5.69 21.59 -6.71
C GLY A 79 4.41 20.75 -6.78
N LEU A 80 4.44 19.46 -6.44
CA LEU A 80 3.23 18.64 -6.26
C LEU A 80 2.60 18.94 -4.89
N THR A 81 1.34 19.33 -4.90
CA THR A 81 0.53 19.47 -3.67
C THR A 81 -0.65 18.54 -3.73
N ILE A 82 -0.88 17.76 -2.68
CA ILE A 82 -2.08 16.93 -2.53
C ILE A 82 -2.98 17.59 -1.48
N THR A 83 -4.25 17.75 -1.82
CA THR A 83 -5.27 18.29 -0.92
C THR A 83 -6.47 17.35 -0.84
N LYS A 84 -7.24 17.49 0.25
CA LYS A 84 -8.51 16.80 0.46
C LYS A 84 -9.66 17.79 0.28
N GLU A 85 -10.58 17.52 -0.64
CA GLU A 85 -11.61 18.50 -1.06
C GLU A 85 -12.98 17.85 -1.19
N LYS A 86 -14.05 18.60 -0.87
CA LYS A 86 -15.42 18.25 -1.24
C LYS A 86 -15.79 18.94 -2.56
N VAL A 87 -16.58 18.28 -3.41
CA VAL A 87 -16.91 18.76 -4.77
C VAL A 87 -18.41 18.69 -5.07
N ASN A 88 -18.93 19.68 -5.78
CA ASN A 88 -20.29 19.67 -6.31
C ASN A 88 -20.35 18.88 -7.63
N CYS A 89 -21.35 18.01 -7.80
CA CYS A 89 -21.45 17.18 -9.01
C CYS A 89 -22.11 17.86 -10.22
N GLY A 90 -22.72 19.03 -10.04
CA GLY A 90 -23.39 19.78 -11.12
C GLY A 90 -24.73 19.19 -11.59
N LYS A 91 -25.24 18.13 -10.96
CA LYS A 91 -26.58 17.59 -11.30
C LYS A 91 -27.66 18.49 -10.68
N PRO A 92 -28.69 18.92 -11.45
CA PRO A 92 -29.66 19.92 -11.00
C PRO A 92 -30.44 19.52 -9.74
N ASN A 93 -30.67 18.21 -9.55
CA ASN A 93 -31.46 17.68 -8.44
C ASN A 93 -30.62 16.93 -7.38
N CYS A 94 -29.31 17.18 -7.30
CA CYS A 94 -28.48 16.50 -6.29
C CYS A 94 -28.63 17.11 -4.89
N LYS A 95 -29.31 16.40 -3.99
CA LYS A 95 -29.47 16.81 -2.58
C LYS A 95 -28.31 16.39 -1.66
N ARG A 96 -27.31 15.67 -2.19
CA ARG A 96 -26.18 15.08 -1.40
C ARG A 96 -24.85 15.79 -1.63
N CYS A 97 -24.86 16.92 -2.33
CA CYS A 97 -23.66 17.74 -2.50
C CYS A 97 -23.39 18.56 -1.23
N PRO A 98 -22.12 18.91 -0.95
CA PRO A 98 -20.92 18.55 -1.73
C PRO A 98 -20.44 17.11 -1.42
N HIS A 99 -20.00 16.39 -2.45
CA HIS A 99 -19.48 15.02 -2.33
C HIS A 99 -18.03 14.99 -1.85
N GLY A 100 -17.64 13.86 -1.27
CA GLY A 100 -16.28 13.63 -0.79
C GLY A 100 -16.23 13.51 0.73
N PRO A 101 -15.10 13.80 1.38
CA PRO A 101 -13.91 14.42 0.79
C PRO A 101 -13.09 13.45 -0.10
N TYR A 102 -12.50 13.97 -1.17
CA TYR A 102 -11.63 13.26 -2.10
C TYR A 102 -10.24 13.88 -2.16
N TYR A 103 -9.24 13.08 -2.50
CA TYR A 103 -7.89 13.55 -2.74
C TYR A 103 -7.72 14.04 -4.18
N TYR A 104 -7.09 15.21 -4.30
CA TYR A 104 -6.70 15.81 -5.57
C TYR A 104 -5.21 16.14 -5.54
N ALA A 105 -4.56 15.94 -6.67
CA ALA A 105 -3.20 16.38 -6.92
C ALA A 105 -3.19 17.66 -7.75
N TYR A 106 -2.32 18.59 -7.38
CA TYR A 106 -2.08 19.86 -8.04
C TYR A 106 -0.61 19.99 -8.41
N LYS A 107 -0.32 20.30 -9.68
CA LYS A 107 1.05 20.55 -10.16
C LYS A 107 1.07 21.59 -11.27
N GLN A 108 2.04 22.50 -11.24
CA GLN A 108 2.32 23.41 -12.35
C GLN A 108 3.08 22.68 -13.45
N VAL A 109 2.57 22.74 -14.69
CA VAL A 109 3.19 22.15 -15.87
C VAL A 109 3.13 23.17 -16.99
N ASN A 110 4.30 23.63 -17.46
CA ASN A 110 4.41 24.66 -18.49
C ASN A 110 3.55 25.91 -18.17
N GLY A 111 3.62 26.39 -16.92
CA GLY A 111 2.87 27.57 -16.45
C GLY A 111 1.37 27.36 -16.21
N LYS A 112 0.83 26.14 -16.41
CA LYS A 112 -0.59 25.84 -16.15
C LYS A 112 -0.75 24.88 -14.98
N LEU A 113 -1.68 25.22 -14.07
CA LEU A 113 -2.03 24.37 -12.94
C LEU A 113 -2.84 23.17 -13.43
N LYS A 114 -2.25 21.97 -13.35
CA LYS A 114 -2.97 20.72 -13.59
C LYS A 114 -3.55 20.20 -12.29
N ARG A 115 -4.84 19.88 -12.32
CA ARG A 115 -5.56 19.18 -11.26
C ARG A 115 -5.85 17.75 -11.67
N LEU A 116 -5.62 16.79 -10.78
CA LEU A 116 -5.95 15.39 -10.99
C LEU A 116 -6.70 14.80 -9.80
N TYR A 117 -7.84 14.15 -10.06
CA TYR A 117 -8.56 13.33 -9.09
C TYR A 117 -7.79 12.03 -8.78
N ILE A 118 -7.51 11.78 -7.50
CA ILE A 118 -6.85 10.56 -7.02
C ILE A 118 -7.90 9.55 -6.54
N GLY A 119 -8.84 9.98 -5.70
CA GLY A 119 -9.85 9.08 -5.10
C GLY A 119 -10.14 9.38 -3.64
N ARG A 120 -10.85 8.46 -2.97
CA ARG A 120 -11.17 8.57 -1.53
C ARG A 120 -10.00 8.18 -0.61
N LYS A 121 -9.09 7.34 -1.08
CA LYS A 121 -7.91 6.88 -0.34
C LYS A 121 -6.66 7.53 -0.95
N LEU A 122 -5.76 7.99 -0.09
CA LEU A 122 -4.47 8.55 -0.49
C LEU A 122 -3.45 7.41 -0.62
N PRO A 123 -2.84 7.19 -1.80
CA PRO A 123 -1.73 6.27 -1.94
C PRO A 123 -0.56 6.64 -1.01
N GLU A 124 0.12 5.62 -0.45
CA GLU A 124 1.25 5.82 0.48
C GLU A 124 2.34 6.73 -0.12
N ALA A 125 2.68 6.48 -1.39
CA ALA A 125 3.64 7.25 -2.17
C ALA A 125 3.34 8.76 -2.23
N LEU A 126 2.08 9.15 -2.01
CA LEU A 126 1.61 10.53 -2.10
C LEU A 126 1.48 11.22 -0.74
N LYS A 127 1.62 10.51 0.38
CA LYS A 127 1.55 11.10 1.72
C LYS A 127 2.56 12.22 1.97
N PRO A 128 3.83 12.15 1.51
CA PRO A 128 4.78 13.24 1.72
C PRO A 128 4.37 14.57 1.05
N TYR A 129 3.48 14.52 0.04
CA TYR A 129 3.00 15.68 -0.70
C TYR A 129 1.65 16.19 -0.18
N TYR A 130 1.07 15.52 0.82
CA TYR A 130 -0.20 15.90 1.40
C TYR A 130 -0.05 17.10 2.32
N ARG A 131 -0.94 18.09 2.13
CA ARG A 131 -1.09 19.22 3.03
C ARG A 131 -2.55 19.29 3.46
N GLU A 132 -2.78 19.28 4.77
CA GLU A 132 -4.08 19.67 5.30
C GLU A 132 -4.31 21.14 4.96
N LYS A 133 -5.51 21.44 4.44
CA LYS A 133 -5.97 22.82 4.39
C LYS A 133 -6.34 23.19 5.83
N GLY A 134 -5.59 24.12 6.41
CA GLY A 134 -5.94 24.79 7.66
C GLY A 134 -7.21 25.62 7.51
#